data_AF-A0A3D8IK51-F1
#
_entry.id   AF-A0A3D8IK51-F1
#
_cell.length_a   1.000
_cell.length_b   1.000
_cell.length_c   1.000
_cell.angle_alpha   90.00
_cell.angle_beta   90.00
_cell.angle_gamma   90.00
#
_symmetry.space_group_name_H-M   'P 1'
#
loop_
_entity.id
_entity.type
_entity.pdbx_description
1 polymer ?
#
loop_
_entity_poly.entity_id
_entity_poly.type
_entity_poly.pdbx_seq_one_letter_code
_entity_poly.pdbx_strand_id
1 'polypeptide(L)'
;MNGLIAKEALESKVKEATQAKLSEIPKDFEKAGEIIPKDFEKSRESIPKDFQSLESAKVYSPLDRTLREMSPYQPMRESDAMPTLRDMPRNTDWKPEMPTLREMADSIREAWGQKDSVGLQHAFTNHEGRDLRTPVKNGKWSGEVGNSTWLPDKEYKPQVFNPEDKTWGEILEKHKIKEIEFKDGEPDFSKISEASVEVDDFTEKRNINFAKADKELAKQWTQESKDGKEWSAEDVRNYRRENNLTWHERGDMKTMDLASREIHDNTPHSGGISAKKQQL
;
A
#
# COMPACT_ATOMS: atom_id res chain seq x y z
N MET A 1 32.66 40.29 11.42
CA MET A 1 31.31 40.89 11.64
C MET A 1 30.31 40.61 10.51
N ASN A 2 30.57 39.69 9.56
CA ASN A 2 29.64 39.45 8.42
C ASN A 2 28.73 38.21 8.57
N GLY A 3 28.88 37.41 9.64
CA GLY A 3 28.07 36.20 9.86
C GLY A 3 26.78 36.41 10.66
N LEU A 4 26.75 37.36 11.60
CA LEU A 4 25.55 37.63 12.41
C LEU A 4 24.45 38.33 11.61
N ILE A 5 24.81 39.28 10.74
CA ILE A 5 23.86 40.05 9.93
C ILE A 5 23.08 39.15 8.96
N ALA A 6 23.70 38.08 8.46
CA ALA A 6 23.06 37.13 7.55
C ALA A 6 22.02 36.23 8.24
N LYS A 7 22.22 35.90 9.53
CA LYS A 7 21.31 35.04 10.29
C LYS A 7 20.04 35.79 10.69
N GLU A 8 20.18 37.03 11.15
CA GLU A 8 19.03 37.88 11.50
C GLU A 8 18.17 38.21 10.27
N ALA A 9 18.80 38.43 9.11
CA ALA A 9 18.09 38.65 7.86
C ALA A 9 17.31 37.40 7.38
N LEU A 10 17.84 36.19 7.62
CA LEU A 10 17.15 34.94 7.28
C LEU A 10 15.99 34.67 8.24
N GLU A 11 16.19 34.89 9.54
CA GLU A 11 15.14 34.70 10.56
C GLU A 11 13.98 35.70 10.38
N SER A 12 14.27 36.93 9.96
CA SER A 12 13.25 37.93 9.63
C SER A 12 12.41 37.49 8.43
N LYS A 13 13.05 37.02 7.34
CA LYS A 13 12.36 36.56 6.14
C LYS A 13 11.51 35.31 6.36
N VAL A 14 11.98 34.39 7.22
CA VAL A 14 11.19 33.21 7.60
C VAL A 14 9.95 33.65 8.36
N LYS A 15 10.07 34.55 9.35
CA LYS A 15 8.90 35.06 10.11
C LYS A 15 7.86 35.75 9.22
N GLU A 16 8.31 36.57 8.27
CA GLU A 16 7.43 37.26 7.32
C GLU A 16 6.67 36.27 6.42
N ALA A 17 7.36 35.22 5.94
CA ALA A 17 6.75 34.17 5.12
C ALA A 17 5.75 33.30 5.91
N THR A 18 6.02 33.04 7.20
CA THR A 18 5.08 32.30 8.06
C THR A 18 3.82 33.12 8.33
N GLN A 19 3.97 34.43 8.56
CA GLN A 19 2.85 35.31 8.88
C GLN A 19 1.96 35.58 7.66
N ALA A 20 2.55 35.66 6.46
CA ALA A 20 1.80 35.70 5.20
C ALA A 20 0.93 34.44 5.00
N LYS A 21 1.48 33.24 5.23
CA LYS A 21 0.72 31.98 5.12
C LYS A 21 -0.39 31.81 6.17
N LEU A 22 -0.23 32.39 7.37
CA LEU A 22 -1.28 32.39 8.40
C LEU A 22 -2.45 33.32 8.04
N SER A 23 -2.21 34.39 7.28
CA SER A 23 -3.25 35.33 6.86
C SER A 23 -4.15 34.81 5.71
N GLU A 24 -3.76 33.72 5.06
CA GLU A 24 -4.52 33.04 4.00
C GLU A 24 -5.49 31.98 4.52
N ILE A 25 -5.49 31.72 5.84
CA ILE A 25 -6.40 30.75 6.47
C ILE A 25 -7.81 31.38 6.57
N PRO A 26 -8.87 30.72 6.07
CA PRO A 26 -10.24 31.20 6.21
C PRO A 26 -10.63 31.40 7.68
N LYS A 27 -11.20 32.56 8.01
CA LYS A 27 -11.58 32.94 9.40
C LYS A 27 -12.56 31.98 10.08
N ASP A 28 -13.21 31.10 9.31
CA ASP A 28 -14.13 30.10 9.84
C ASP A 28 -13.44 28.99 10.66
N PHE A 29 -12.11 28.86 10.56
CA PHE A 29 -11.33 27.88 11.32
C PHE A 29 -10.95 28.33 12.74
N GLU A 30 -11.11 29.60 13.12
CA GLU A 30 -10.85 30.04 14.50
C GLU A 30 -11.86 29.50 15.52
N LYS A 31 -13.03 29.01 15.08
CA LYS A 31 -14.07 28.46 15.98
C LYS A 31 -13.95 26.96 16.29
N ALA A 32 -13.02 26.24 15.67
CA ALA A 32 -12.86 24.79 15.91
C ALA A 32 -12.00 24.45 17.14
N GLY A 33 -11.40 25.45 17.81
CA GLY A 33 -10.54 25.25 18.98
C GLY A 33 -11.25 25.16 20.33
N GLU A 34 -12.57 25.40 20.40
CA GLU A 34 -13.28 25.59 21.68
C GLU A 34 -14.26 24.46 22.07
N ILE A 35 -14.14 23.27 21.47
CA ILE A 35 -14.85 22.07 21.97
C ILE A 35 -13.85 20.93 22.11
N ILE A 36 -13.04 20.99 23.17
CA ILE A 36 -12.40 19.81 23.73
C ILE A 36 -13.43 19.17 24.68
N PRO A 37 -13.94 17.96 24.41
CA PRO A 37 -14.82 17.27 25.35
C PRO A 37 -14.08 17.04 26.68
N LYS A 38 -14.75 17.36 27.81
CA LYS A 38 -14.22 17.23 29.18
C LYS A 38 -13.78 15.79 29.55
N ASP A 39 -14.07 14.81 28.70
CA ASP A 39 -13.67 13.41 28.90
C ASP A 39 -12.18 13.16 28.63
N PHE A 40 -11.46 14.10 28.02
CA PHE A 40 -10.04 13.95 27.70
C PHE A 40 -9.09 14.22 28.90
N GLU A 41 -9.56 14.86 29.97
CA GLU A 41 -8.75 15.02 31.19
C GLU A 41 -8.66 13.74 32.03
N LYS A 42 -9.65 12.83 31.92
CA LYS A 42 -9.70 11.59 32.71
C LYS A 42 -8.79 10.47 32.18
N SER A 43 -8.32 10.55 30.94
CA SER A 43 -7.44 9.55 30.32
C SER A 43 -5.95 9.78 30.58
N ARG A 44 -5.58 10.90 31.22
CA ARG A 44 -4.17 11.19 31.60
C ARG A 44 -3.69 10.38 32.81
N GLU A 45 -4.60 9.93 33.68
CA GLU A 45 -4.24 9.19 34.90
C GLU A 45 -4.02 7.68 34.69
N SER A 46 -4.27 7.15 33.48
CA SER A 46 -4.07 5.72 33.17
C SER A 46 -2.84 5.42 32.31
N ILE A 47 -1.91 6.35 32.18
CA ILE A 47 -0.67 6.14 31.42
C ILE A 47 0.26 5.23 32.25
N PRO A 48 0.70 4.07 31.74
CA PRO A 48 1.69 3.23 32.41
C PRO A 48 2.97 4.00 32.72
N LYS A 49 3.57 3.79 33.90
CA LYS A 49 4.74 4.55 34.39
C LYS A 49 5.96 4.49 33.45
N ASP A 50 6.02 3.50 32.58
CA ASP A 50 7.11 3.31 31.61
C ASP A 50 7.15 4.41 30.53
N PHE A 51 6.08 5.20 30.38
CA PHE A 51 5.98 6.28 29.40
C PHE A 51 6.26 7.69 29.95
N GLN A 52 6.65 7.84 31.22
CA GLN A 52 6.89 9.17 31.82
C GLN A 52 8.34 9.70 31.72
N SER A 53 9.26 9.05 31.00
CA SER A 53 10.69 9.45 31.01
C SER A 53 11.29 9.93 29.67
N LEU A 54 10.47 10.21 28.64
CA LEU A 54 10.98 10.58 27.31
C LEU A 54 11.19 12.09 27.04
N GLU A 55 11.21 12.94 28.06
CA GLU A 55 11.48 14.38 27.86
C GLU A 55 12.97 14.80 27.99
N SER A 56 13.93 13.87 27.95
CA SER A 56 15.36 14.27 27.96
C SER A 56 16.30 13.48 27.05
N ALA A 57 15.79 12.83 26.00
CA ALA A 57 16.64 12.17 25.02
C ALA A 57 17.02 13.11 23.85
N LYS A 58 18.22 13.70 23.94
CA LYS A 58 18.93 14.30 22.80
C LYS A 58 18.98 13.28 21.65
N VAL A 59 18.54 13.68 20.47
CA VAL A 59 18.70 12.93 19.22
C VAL A 59 20.20 12.81 18.91
N TYR A 60 20.78 11.66 19.22
CA TYR A 60 21.97 11.13 18.57
C TYR A 60 21.51 9.95 17.70
N SER A 61 21.72 10.04 16.39
CA SER A 61 21.45 8.94 15.46
C SER A 61 22.48 7.81 15.64
N PRO A 62 22.07 6.54 15.79
CA PRO A 62 23.00 5.42 15.75
C PRO A 62 23.23 5.01 14.29
N LEU A 63 24.19 5.67 13.65
CA LEU A 63 24.83 5.19 12.41
C LEU A 63 26.36 5.16 12.52
N ASP A 64 26.90 5.21 13.75
CA ASP A 64 28.33 5.08 14.03
C ASP A 64 28.60 3.90 14.97
N ARG A 65 28.62 2.69 14.40
CA ARG A 65 29.41 1.48 14.81
C ARG A 65 28.71 0.21 14.33
N THR A 66 29.08 -0.24 13.13
CA THR A 66 29.29 -1.67 12.75
C THR A 66 29.52 -1.81 11.23
N LEU A 67 30.46 -1.03 10.68
CA LEU A 67 31.06 -1.31 9.36
C LEU A 67 32.59 -1.27 9.47
N ARG A 68 33.10 -2.02 10.44
CA ARG A 68 34.54 -2.27 10.59
C ARG A 68 34.75 -3.73 10.93
N GLU A 69 34.42 -4.59 9.97
CA GLU A 69 34.91 -5.95 9.78
C GLU A 69 34.01 -6.63 8.75
N MET A 70 34.35 -6.47 7.47
CA MET A 70 34.07 -7.38 6.35
C MET A 70 34.24 -6.64 5.01
N SER A 71 35.48 -6.54 4.52
CA SER A 71 35.79 -6.46 3.08
C SER A 71 37.29 -6.61 2.85
N PRO A 72 37.77 -7.61 2.10
CA PRO A 72 39.14 -7.65 1.61
C PRO A 72 39.22 -6.82 0.33
N TYR A 73 39.45 -5.51 0.44
CA TYR A 73 39.76 -4.67 -0.71
C TYR A 73 41.26 -4.33 -0.68
N GLN A 74 42.01 -4.86 -1.65
CA GLN A 74 43.39 -4.44 -1.87
C GLN A 74 43.41 -3.06 -2.56
N PRO A 75 44.33 -2.15 -2.21
CA PRO A 75 44.44 -0.87 -2.91
C PRO A 75 44.99 -1.09 -4.33
N MET A 76 44.32 -0.52 -5.33
CA MET A 76 44.80 -0.46 -6.71
C MET A 76 46.09 0.36 -6.79
N ARG A 77 47.01 -0.02 -7.68
CA ARG A 77 48.27 0.70 -7.92
C ARG A 77 48.00 2.02 -8.65
N GLU A 78 48.80 3.04 -8.35
CA GLU A 78 48.70 4.39 -8.96
C GLU A 78 48.81 4.42 -10.49
N SER A 79 49.17 3.30 -11.15
CA SER A 79 49.26 3.20 -12.61
C SER A 79 47.92 3.09 -13.34
N ASP A 80 46.81 2.84 -12.63
CA ASP A 80 45.52 2.45 -13.24
C ASP A 80 44.40 3.49 -13.03
N ALA A 81 44.74 4.74 -12.67
CA ALA A 81 43.75 5.81 -12.52
C ALA A 81 43.23 6.29 -13.89
N MET A 82 41.90 6.36 -14.04
CA MET A 82 41.25 6.91 -15.24
C MET A 82 41.62 8.39 -15.43
N PRO A 83 41.93 8.84 -16.67
CA PRO A 83 42.34 10.22 -16.93
C PRO A 83 41.22 11.20 -16.54
N THR A 84 41.62 12.36 -16.02
CA THR A 84 40.66 13.39 -15.60
C THR A 84 40.10 14.12 -16.81
N LEU A 85 38.93 14.75 -16.66
CA LEU A 85 38.29 15.60 -17.69
C LEU A 85 39.19 16.71 -18.27
N ARG A 86 40.33 17.00 -17.65
CA ARG A 86 41.34 17.95 -18.12
C ARG A 86 42.27 17.38 -19.20
N ASP A 87 42.36 16.06 -19.32
CA ASP A 87 43.35 15.35 -20.14
C ASP A 87 42.76 14.82 -21.46
N MET A 88 41.49 15.10 -21.75
CA MET A 88 40.86 14.72 -23.02
C MET A 88 41.18 15.74 -24.14
N PRO A 89 41.56 15.31 -25.36
CA PRO A 89 41.82 16.23 -26.46
C PRO A 89 40.53 16.96 -26.86
N ARG A 90 40.59 18.29 -26.95
CA ARG A 90 39.50 19.13 -27.47
C ARG A 90 39.41 18.94 -28.98
N ASN A 91 38.70 17.91 -29.41
CA ASN A 91 38.28 17.75 -30.79
C ASN A 91 37.18 18.78 -31.09
N THR A 92 37.47 19.77 -31.93
CA THR A 92 36.58 20.90 -32.24
C THR A 92 35.71 20.67 -33.48
N ASP A 93 35.70 19.45 -34.04
CA ASP A 93 34.93 19.12 -35.25
C ASP A 93 33.91 17.98 -35.07
N TRP A 94 33.38 17.77 -33.86
CA TRP A 94 32.27 16.85 -33.66
C TRP A 94 30.92 17.57 -33.85
N LYS A 95 30.26 17.32 -34.99
CA LYS A 95 28.82 17.55 -35.15
C LYS A 95 28.12 16.19 -35.11
N PRO A 96 27.38 15.82 -34.05
CA PRO A 96 26.53 14.64 -34.14
C PRO A 96 25.36 14.98 -35.05
N GLU A 97 25.20 14.24 -36.15
CA GLU A 97 23.92 14.19 -36.84
C GLU A 97 22.91 13.59 -35.85
N MET A 98 22.00 14.43 -35.36
CA MET A 98 20.95 14.00 -34.46
C MET A 98 19.97 13.16 -35.27
N PRO A 99 19.65 11.92 -34.85
CA PRO A 99 18.64 11.12 -35.51
C PRO A 99 17.32 11.90 -35.54
N THR A 100 16.55 11.71 -36.60
CA THR A 100 15.23 12.35 -36.72
C THR A 100 14.33 11.92 -35.55
N LEU A 101 13.31 12.71 -35.24
CA LEU A 101 12.35 12.37 -34.18
C LEU A 101 11.72 10.98 -34.38
N ARG A 102 11.61 10.52 -35.63
CA ARG A 102 11.10 9.20 -35.98
C ARG A 102 12.11 8.10 -35.68
N GLU A 103 13.38 8.29 -36.05
CA GLU A 103 14.46 7.35 -35.73
C GLU A 103 14.74 7.31 -34.21
N MET A 104 14.61 8.44 -33.52
CA MET A 104 14.62 8.48 -32.06
C MET A 104 13.44 7.70 -31.47
N ALA A 105 12.23 7.86 -32.00
CA ALA A 105 11.05 7.12 -31.52
C ALA A 105 11.15 5.62 -31.80
N ASP A 106 11.65 5.21 -32.98
CA ASP A 106 11.86 3.81 -33.34
C ASP A 106 13.00 3.20 -32.53
N SER A 107 14.09 3.94 -32.26
CA SER A 107 15.16 3.55 -31.33
C SER A 107 14.66 3.41 -29.89
N ILE A 108 13.80 4.32 -29.42
CA ILE A 108 13.15 4.22 -28.11
C ILE A 108 12.23 2.99 -28.07
N ARG A 109 11.50 2.71 -29.15
CA ARG A 109 10.60 1.54 -29.26
C ARG A 109 11.36 0.22 -29.29
N GLU A 110 12.49 0.14 -29.99
CA GLU A 110 13.38 -1.03 -29.95
C GLU A 110 14.07 -1.17 -28.58
N ALA A 111 14.54 -0.07 -27.99
CA ALA A 111 15.16 -0.08 -26.66
C ALA A 111 14.16 -0.42 -25.54
N TRP A 112 12.88 -0.13 -25.73
CA TRP A 112 11.79 -0.51 -24.81
C TRP A 112 11.23 -1.90 -25.12
N GLY A 113 11.43 -2.43 -26.33
CA GLY A 113 11.13 -3.81 -26.71
C GLY A 113 12.18 -4.84 -26.24
N GLN A 114 13.32 -4.39 -25.70
CA GLN A 114 14.37 -5.25 -25.14
C GLN A 114 14.61 -5.07 -23.63
N LYS A 115 13.84 -4.20 -22.95
CA LYS A 115 13.92 -4.02 -21.49
C LYS A 115 12.79 -4.77 -20.79
N ASP A 116 12.93 -6.08 -20.73
CA ASP A 116 12.27 -6.81 -19.66
C ASP A 116 13.03 -6.63 -18.34
N SER A 117 12.26 -6.22 -17.33
CA SER A 117 12.39 -6.66 -15.93
C SER A 117 13.39 -5.96 -14.98
N VAL A 118 13.22 -4.65 -14.75
CA VAL A 118 13.41 -4.10 -13.39
C VAL A 118 12.31 -3.08 -13.09
N GLY A 119 11.16 -3.55 -12.56
CA GLY A 119 10.36 -2.73 -11.63
C GLY A 119 8.89 -2.41 -11.91
N LEU A 120 8.27 -2.83 -13.02
CA LEU A 120 6.81 -2.82 -13.15
C LEU A 120 6.34 -4.27 -13.09
N GLN A 121 5.90 -4.69 -11.89
CA GLN A 121 5.31 -6.01 -11.65
C GLN A 121 4.06 -6.13 -12.52
N HIS A 122 4.14 -6.98 -13.55
CA HIS A 122 3.12 -7.20 -14.58
C HIS A 122 1.69 -7.03 -14.04
N ALA A 123 1.10 -5.87 -14.29
CA ALA A 123 -0.31 -5.64 -14.08
C ALA A 123 -1.06 -6.48 -15.11
N PHE A 124 -2.08 -7.20 -14.68
CA PHE A 124 -3.04 -7.75 -15.62
C PHE A 124 -3.88 -6.59 -16.14
N THR A 125 -3.89 -6.35 -17.46
CA THR A 125 -4.78 -5.36 -18.05
C THR A 125 -6.10 -6.04 -18.41
N ASN A 126 -7.17 -5.61 -17.77
CA ASN A 126 -8.51 -6.16 -17.95
C ASN A 126 -9.13 -5.73 -19.29
N HIS A 127 -10.29 -6.28 -19.65
CA HIS A 127 -10.96 -5.97 -20.92
C HIS A 127 -11.34 -4.48 -21.11
N GLU A 128 -11.42 -3.72 -20.02
CA GLU A 128 -11.68 -2.27 -20.01
C GLU A 128 -10.38 -1.45 -20.04
N GLY A 129 -9.23 -2.10 -20.22
CA GLY A 129 -7.92 -1.43 -20.24
C GLY A 129 -7.38 -1.08 -18.85
N ARG A 130 -7.94 -1.66 -17.78
CA ARG A 130 -7.53 -1.37 -16.40
C ARG A 130 -6.38 -2.27 -15.96
N ASP A 131 -5.30 -1.66 -15.51
CA ASP A 131 -4.20 -2.37 -14.88
C ASP A 131 -4.58 -2.78 -13.45
N LEU A 132 -4.69 -4.10 -13.24
CA LEU A 132 -5.08 -4.72 -12.00
C LEU A 132 -3.89 -5.45 -11.37
N ARG A 133 -3.78 -5.30 -10.05
CA ARG A 133 -2.80 -6.02 -9.26
C ARG A 133 -3.21 -7.49 -9.20
N THR A 134 -2.29 -8.39 -9.49
CA THR A 134 -2.48 -9.84 -9.38
C THR A 134 -1.25 -10.49 -8.73
N PRO A 135 -1.35 -11.77 -8.31
CA PRO A 135 -0.20 -12.50 -7.79
C PRO A 135 0.93 -12.68 -8.82
N VAL A 136 2.14 -12.24 -8.48
CA VAL A 136 3.35 -12.34 -9.32
C VAL A 136 4.41 -13.32 -8.81
N LYS A 137 4.36 -13.70 -7.53
CA LYS A 137 5.34 -14.58 -6.88
C LYS A 137 4.66 -15.53 -5.91
N ASN A 138 5.41 -16.53 -5.42
CA ASN A 138 4.99 -17.48 -4.39
C ASN A 138 3.75 -18.30 -4.79
N GLY A 139 3.64 -18.59 -6.08
CA GLY A 139 2.57 -19.38 -6.67
C GLY A 139 2.72 -19.47 -8.18
N LYS A 140 1.80 -20.18 -8.83
CA LYS A 140 1.78 -20.42 -10.28
C LYS A 140 0.36 -20.23 -10.81
N TRP A 141 0.24 -19.75 -12.03
CA TRP A 141 -1.03 -19.70 -12.74
C TRP A 141 -1.24 -20.99 -13.53
N SER A 142 -2.48 -21.49 -13.57
CA SER A 142 -2.86 -22.62 -14.42
C SER A 142 -2.92 -22.26 -15.90
N GLY A 143 -3.14 -20.97 -16.21
CA GLY A 143 -3.23 -20.43 -17.55
C GLY A 143 -2.88 -18.95 -17.57
N GLU A 144 -3.72 -18.15 -18.23
CA GLU A 144 -3.54 -16.70 -18.34
C GLU A 144 -3.64 -16.01 -16.98
N VAL A 145 -2.64 -15.19 -16.65
CA VAL A 145 -2.61 -14.37 -15.42
C VAL A 145 -3.90 -13.54 -15.33
N GLY A 146 -4.57 -13.57 -14.18
CA GLY A 146 -5.80 -12.80 -13.94
C GLY A 146 -7.07 -13.37 -14.59
N ASN A 147 -6.96 -14.35 -15.49
CA ASN A 147 -8.08 -15.00 -16.17
C ASN A 147 -8.05 -16.54 -16.03
N SER A 148 -7.31 -17.04 -15.05
CA SER A 148 -7.22 -18.46 -14.74
C SER A 148 -7.14 -18.69 -13.24
N THR A 149 -6.89 -19.93 -12.85
CA THR A 149 -6.65 -20.26 -11.46
C THR A 149 -5.24 -19.88 -11.03
N TRP A 150 -5.10 -19.27 -9.86
CA TRP A 150 -3.84 -19.13 -9.15
C TRP A 150 -3.66 -20.22 -8.10
N LEU A 151 -2.51 -20.89 -8.15
CA LEU A 151 -2.10 -21.95 -7.24
C LEU A 151 -0.97 -21.43 -6.35
N PRO A 152 -1.21 -21.16 -5.05
CA PRO A 152 -0.15 -20.81 -4.13
C PRO A 152 0.92 -21.89 -4.04
N ASP A 153 2.16 -21.49 -3.80
CA ASP A 153 3.19 -22.43 -3.37
C ASP A 153 2.84 -22.95 -1.97
N LYS A 154 2.51 -24.24 -1.88
CA LYS A 154 2.01 -24.87 -0.66
C LYS A 154 3.02 -24.84 0.48
N GLU A 155 4.31 -24.78 0.19
CA GLU A 155 5.38 -24.72 1.20
C GLU A 155 5.69 -23.28 1.64
N TYR A 156 5.19 -22.29 0.90
CA TYR A 156 5.40 -20.89 1.22
C TYR A 156 4.53 -20.46 2.39
N LYS A 157 5.14 -19.76 3.35
CA LYS A 157 4.44 -19.10 4.46
C LYS A 157 4.06 -17.67 4.06
N PRO A 158 2.77 -17.36 3.85
CA PRO A 158 2.37 -16.00 3.55
C PRO A 158 2.67 -15.03 4.70
N GLN A 159 2.93 -13.78 4.36
CA GLN A 159 3.56 -12.79 5.25
C GLN A 159 2.67 -11.56 5.57
N VAL A 160 1.49 -11.43 4.95
CA VAL A 160 0.62 -10.25 5.17
C VAL A 160 -0.25 -10.45 6.40
N PHE A 161 -1.02 -11.54 6.45
CA PHE A 161 -1.83 -11.89 7.61
C PHE A 161 -1.77 -13.40 7.86
N ASN A 162 -0.93 -13.83 8.79
CA ASN A 162 -0.71 -15.24 9.10
C ASN A 162 -0.39 -15.41 10.59
N PRO A 163 -1.39 -15.23 11.47
CA PRO A 163 -1.16 -15.23 12.92
C PRO A 163 -0.68 -16.58 13.47
N GLU A 164 -0.95 -17.67 12.75
CA GLU A 164 -0.58 -19.04 13.14
C GLU A 164 0.69 -19.55 12.44
N ASP A 165 1.39 -18.70 11.67
CA ASP A 165 2.61 -19.03 10.91
C ASP A 165 2.49 -20.27 10.01
N LYS A 166 1.30 -20.45 9.43
CA LYS A 166 0.94 -21.59 8.57
C LYS A 166 1.51 -21.46 7.17
N THR A 167 1.72 -22.58 6.50
CA THR A 167 1.99 -22.59 5.06
C THR A 167 0.69 -22.42 4.27
N TRP A 168 0.79 -22.02 3.00
CA TRP A 168 -0.39 -22.01 2.13
C TRP A 168 -1.06 -23.38 2.03
N GLY A 169 -0.31 -24.49 2.11
CA GLY A 169 -0.87 -25.84 2.13
C GLY A 169 -1.88 -26.02 3.27
N GLU A 170 -1.49 -25.62 4.48
CA GLU A 170 -2.33 -25.72 5.69
C GLU A 170 -3.52 -24.75 5.63
N ILE A 171 -3.31 -23.54 5.13
CA ILE A 171 -4.37 -22.51 4.97
C ILE A 171 -5.43 -22.99 3.97
N LEU A 172 -5.01 -23.50 2.82
CA LEU A 172 -5.90 -24.03 1.79
C LEU A 172 -6.73 -25.21 2.33
N GLU A 173 -6.09 -26.13 3.06
CA GLU A 173 -6.77 -27.28 3.67
C GLU A 173 -7.80 -26.85 4.72
N LYS A 174 -7.44 -25.92 5.61
CA LYS A 174 -8.35 -25.33 6.61
C LYS A 174 -9.61 -24.75 5.97
N HIS A 175 -9.46 -24.06 4.84
CA HIS A 175 -10.56 -23.46 4.09
C HIS A 175 -11.19 -24.40 3.04
N LYS A 176 -10.74 -25.66 2.97
CA LYS A 176 -11.25 -26.70 2.05
C LYS A 176 -11.21 -26.29 0.57
N ILE A 177 -10.23 -25.47 0.20
CA ILE A 177 -9.96 -25.08 -1.18
C ILE A 177 -8.61 -25.62 -1.62
N LYS A 178 -8.40 -25.72 -2.93
CA LYS A 178 -7.10 -26.14 -3.50
C LYS A 178 -6.37 -25.00 -4.16
N GLU A 179 -7.10 -23.96 -4.54
CA GLU A 179 -6.67 -22.94 -5.47
C GLU A 179 -7.64 -21.75 -5.43
N ILE A 180 -7.23 -20.62 -6.03
CA ILE A 180 -8.00 -19.38 -6.07
C ILE A 180 -8.27 -19.04 -7.53
N GLU A 181 -9.54 -19.01 -7.92
CA GLU A 181 -9.93 -18.64 -9.27
C GLU A 181 -9.84 -17.13 -9.44
N PHE A 182 -9.34 -16.67 -10.59
CA PHE A 182 -9.44 -15.27 -11.00
C PHE A 182 -10.22 -15.14 -12.28
N LYS A 183 -10.95 -14.03 -12.38
CA LYS A 183 -11.64 -13.61 -13.58
C LYS A 183 -11.46 -12.11 -13.73
N ASP A 184 -11.01 -11.69 -14.92
CA ASP A 184 -10.79 -10.28 -15.24
C ASP A 184 -9.92 -9.56 -14.19
N GLY A 185 -8.88 -10.24 -13.68
CA GLY A 185 -7.91 -9.71 -12.73
C GLY A 185 -8.37 -9.66 -11.28
N GLU A 186 -9.60 -10.09 -10.99
CA GLU A 186 -10.14 -10.15 -9.63
C GLU A 186 -10.24 -11.60 -9.12
N PRO A 187 -9.85 -11.86 -7.86
CA PRO A 187 -10.03 -13.16 -7.25
C PRO A 187 -11.50 -13.43 -6.94
N ASP A 188 -11.95 -14.64 -7.23
CA ASP A 188 -13.26 -15.12 -6.80
C ASP A 188 -13.15 -15.77 -5.43
N PHE A 189 -13.56 -15.02 -4.40
CA PHE A 189 -13.63 -15.52 -3.04
C PHE A 189 -14.97 -16.16 -2.68
N SER A 190 -15.95 -16.22 -3.60
CA SER A 190 -17.29 -16.75 -3.30
C SER A 190 -17.29 -18.13 -2.63
N LYS A 191 -16.33 -19.00 -2.99
CA LYS A 191 -16.18 -20.35 -2.42
C LYS A 191 -15.70 -20.38 -0.96
N ILE A 192 -15.03 -19.33 -0.51
CA ILE A 192 -14.49 -19.20 0.85
C ILE A 192 -15.21 -18.15 1.68
N SER A 193 -16.14 -17.42 1.07
CA SER A 193 -16.89 -16.36 1.72
C SER A 193 -18.00 -16.95 2.56
N GLU A 194 -18.14 -16.46 3.79
CA GLU A 194 -19.20 -16.89 4.70
C GLU A 194 -20.57 -16.28 4.37
N ALA A 195 -20.54 -15.11 3.73
CA ALA A 195 -21.71 -14.41 3.26
C ALA A 195 -21.32 -13.43 2.15
N SER A 196 -22.31 -13.06 1.33
CA SER A 196 -22.18 -12.01 0.33
C SER A 196 -23.38 -11.09 0.46
N VAL A 197 -23.13 -9.77 0.47
CA VAL A 197 -24.18 -8.76 0.55
C VAL A 197 -23.96 -7.71 -0.53
N GLU A 198 -25.04 -7.08 -0.96
CA GLU A 198 -24.97 -5.91 -1.82
C GLU A 198 -25.09 -4.64 -0.98
N VAL A 199 -24.30 -3.62 -1.30
CA VAL A 199 -24.38 -2.31 -0.66
C VAL A 199 -24.69 -1.22 -1.68
N ASP A 200 -25.58 -0.31 -1.31
CA ASP A 200 -25.90 0.87 -2.10
C ASP A 200 -24.90 2.01 -1.85
N ASP A 201 -24.79 2.92 -2.82
CA ASP A 201 -23.94 4.12 -2.78
C ASP A 201 -22.47 3.81 -2.42
N PHE A 202 -21.85 2.86 -3.13
CA PHE A 202 -20.46 2.48 -2.90
C PHE A 202 -19.51 3.67 -3.01
N THR A 203 -18.60 3.77 -2.05
CA THR A 203 -17.70 4.92 -1.89
C THR A 203 -16.24 4.53 -2.07
N GLU A 204 -15.34 5.51 -2.21
CA GLU A 204 -13.90 5.27 -2.16
C GLU A 204 -13.36 4.97 -0.74
N LYS A 205 -14.22 5.10 0.29
CA LYS A 205 -13.85 4.98 1.70
C LYS A 205 -14.20 3.58 2.21
N ARG A 206 -13.17 2.74 2.32
CA ARG A 206 -13.27 1.35 2.82
C ARG A 206 -14.11 1.22 4.09
N ASN A 207 -13.86 2.06 5.08
CA ASN A 207 -14.54 2.01 6.37
C ASN A 207 -16.06 2.28 6.25
N ILE A 208 -16.47 3.13 5.30
CA ILE A 208 -17.87 3.41 5.04
C ILE A 208 -18.54 2.22 4.36
N ASN A 209 -17.89 1.64 3.35
CA ASN A 209 -18.40 0.42 2.68
C ASN A 209 -18.51 -0.76 3.66
N PHE A 210 -17.53 -0.92 4.55
CA PHE A 210 -17.54 -1.97 5.57
C PHE A 210 -18.70 -1.80 6.55
N ALA A 211 -18.95 -0.58 7.02
CA ALA A 211 -20.07 -0.32 7.92
C ALA A 211 -21.44 -0.57 7.25
N LYS A 212 -21.56 -0.29 5.95
CA LYS A 212 -22.74 -0.63 5.16
C LYS A 212 -22.92 -2.14 5.04
N ALA A 213 -21.85 -2.86 4.69
CA ALA A 213 -21.88 -4.31 4.57
C ALA A 213 -22.22 -5.00 5.91
N ASP A 214 -21.66 -4.50 7.03
CA ASP A 214 -21.99 -4.97 8.38
C ASP A 214 -23.49 -4.82 8.67
N LYS A 215 -24.10 -3.70 8.25
CA LYS A 215 -25.53 -3.45 8.43
C LYS A 215 -26.40 -4.37 7.56
N GLU A 216 -26.05 -4.57 6.29
CA GLU A 216 -26.84 -5.44 5.41
C GLU A 216 -26.74 -6.91 5.82
N LEU A 217 -25.55 -7.36 6.23
CA LEU A 217 -25.37 -8.72 6.73
C LEU A 217 -26.12 -8.96 8.04
N ALA A 218 -26.16 -7.96 8.93
CA ALA A 218 -26.93 -8.04 10.17
C ALA A 218 -28.43 -8.24 9.90
N LYS A 219 -29.01 -7.54 8.92
CA LYS A 219 -30.39 -7.76 8.51
C LYS A 219 -30.60 -9.16 7.96
N GLN A 220 -29.70 -9.60 7.06
CA GLN A 220 -29.76 -10.92 6.44
C GLN A 220 -29.75 -12.02 7.51
N TRP A 221 -28.76 -12.00 8.41
CA TRP A 221 -28.63 -13.02 9.47
C TRP A 221 -29.77 -12.97 10.49
N THR A 222 -30.31 -11.80 10.79
CA THR A 222 -31.53 -11.69 11.61
C THR A 222 -32.73 -12.33 10.93
N GLN A 223 -32.92 -12.06 9.63
CA GLN A 223 -34.00 -12.64 8.84
C GLN A 223 -33.87 -14.17 8.71
N GLU A 224 -32.64 -14.66 8.56
CA GLU A 224 -32.31 -16.10 8.55
C GLU A 224 -32.40 -16.74 9.95
N SER A 225 -32.62 -15.93 11.00
CA SER A 225 -32.58 -16.38 12.40
C SER A 225 -31.28 -17.12 12.74
N LYS A 226 -30.15 -16.65 12.20
CA LYS A 226 -28.82 -17.24 12.43
C LYS A 226 -28.51 -17.20 13.93
N ASP A 227 -28.16 -18.36 14.47
CA ASP A 227 -27.89 -18.59 15.90
C ASP A 227 -29.07 -18.25 16.83
N GLY A 228 -30.29 -18.13 16.29
CA GLY A 228 -31.50 -17.85 17.06
C GLY A 228 -31.52 -16.47 17.73
N LYS A 229 -30.73 -15.51 17.23
CA LYS A 229 -30.65 -14.15 17.76
C LYS A 229 -30.88 -13.09 16.69
N GLU A 230 -31.21 -11.88 17.14
CA GLU A 230 -31.10 -10.69 16.30
C GLU A 230 -29.65 -10.24 16.22
N TRP A 231 -29.23 -9.84 15.02
CA TRP A 231 -27.89 -9.35 14.73
C TRP A 231 -27.92 -7.85 14.52
N SER A 232 -27.01 -7.15 15.19
CA SER A 232 -26.69 -5.75 14.90
C SER A 232 -25.45 -5.63 14.00
N ALA A 233 -25.25 -4.46 13.40
CA ALA A 233 -24.03 -4.18 12.63
C ALA A 233 -22.76 -4.27 13.51
N GLU A 234 -22.87 -3.98 14.82
CA GLU A 234 -21.77 -4.13 15.76
C GLU A 234 -21.46 -5.60 16.04
N ASP A 235 -22.48 -6.45 16.18
CA ASP A 235 -22.30 -7.90 16.33
C ASP A 235 -21.57 -8.48 15.12
N VAL A 236 -21.98 -8.10 13.91
CA VAL A 236 -21.29 -8.53 12.68
C VAL A 236 -19.84 -8.05 12.69
N ARG A 237 -19.59 -6.79 13.00
CA ARG A 237 -18.21 -6.25 13.08
C ARG A 237 -17.34 -7.02 14.07
N ASN A 238 -17.88 -7.37 15.24
CA ASN A 238 -17.16 -8.14 16.26
C ASN A 238 -16.95 -9.57 15.81
N TYR A 239 -17.96 -10.21 15.25
CA TYR A 239 -17.86 -11.54 14.65
C TYR A 239 -16.74 -11.61 13.61
N ARG A 240 -16.63 -10.60 12.72
CA ARG A 240 -15.54 -10.55 11.74
C ARG A 240 -14.16 -10.47 12.39
N ARG A 241 -14.03 -9.71 13.49
CA ARG A 241 -12.75 -9.58 14.20
C ARG A 241 -12.37 -10.88 14.90
N GLU A 242 -13.33 -11.51 15.56
CA GLU A 242 -13.13 -12.77 16.30
C GLU A 242 -12.79 -13.93 15.35
N ASN A 243 -13.38 -13.95 14.15
CA ASN A 243 -13.19 -15.01 13.16
C ASN A 243 -12.15 -14.67 12.08
N ASN A 244 -11.40 -13.57 12.22
CA ASN A 244 -10.41 -13.12 11.24
C ASN A 244 -10.96 -12.99 9.80
N LEU A 245 -12.13 -12.36 9.67
CA LEU A 245 -12.81 -12.12 8.40
C LEU A 245 -12.70 -10.65 7.98
N THR A 246 -12.74 -10.41 6.67
CA THR A 246 -12.76 -9.07 6.09
C THR A 246 -13.74 -8.99 4.94
N TRP A 247 -14.24 -7.79 4.70
CA TRP A 247 -15.00 -7.52 3.49
C TRP A 247 -14.05 -7.37 2.30
N HIS A 248 -14.28 -8.19 1.29
CA HIS A 248 -13.75 -8.04 -0.05
C HIS A 248 -14.74 -7.21 -0.88
N GLU A 249 -14.27 -6.08 -1.38
CA GLU A 249 -15.04 -5.18 -2.25
C GLU A 249 -14.84 -5.62 -3.70
N ARG A 250 -15.88 -6.12 -4.38
CA ARG A 250 -15.77 -6.53 -5.79
C ARG A 250 -15.70 -5.33 -6.73
N GLY A 251 -15.18 -5.56 -7.94
CA GLY A 251 -15.06 -4.56 -9.01
C GLY A 251 -16.36 -3.98 -9.52
N ASP A 252 -17.49 -4.65 -9.26
CA ASP A 252 -18.84 -4.13 -9.57
C ASP A 252 -19.24 -2.93 -8.69
N MET A 253 -18.45 -2.63 -7.66
CA MET A 253 -18.71 -1.58 -6.66
C MET A 253 -20.10 -1.70 -6.04
N LYS A 254 -20.53 -2.93 -5.79
CA LYS A 254 -21.83 -3.21 -5.18
C LYS A 254 -21.75 -4.43 -4.27
N THR A 255 -21.11 -5.49 -4.73
CA THR A 255 -21.01 -6.75 -4.00
C THR A 255 -19.86 -6.72 -2.99
N MET A 256 -20.17 -7.12 -1.77
CA MET A 256 -19.23 -7.24 -0.66
C MET A 256 -19.24 -8.69 -0.18
N ASP A 257 -18.09 -9.36 -0.27
CA ASP A 257 -17.96 -10.73 0.21
C ASP A 257 -17.26 -10.79 1.56
N LEU A 258 -17.79 -11.56 2.49
CA LEU A 258 -17.17 -11.79 3.78
C LEU A 258 -16.16 -12.92 3.69
N ALA A 259 -14.90 -12.59 3.37
CA ALA A 259 -13.84 -13.55 3.12
C ALA A 259 -12.88 -13.71 4.31
N SER A 260 -12.24 -14.87 4.41
CA SER A 260 -11.12 -15.10 5.33
C SER A 260 -9.96 -14.15 5.04
N ARG A 261 -9.50 -13.41 6.05
CA ARG A 261 -8.33 -12.52 5.93
C ARG A 261 -7.07 -13.26 5.60
N GLU A 262 -6.94 -14.49 6.09
CA GLU A 262 -5.77 -15.34 5.86
C GLU A 262 -5.59 -15.66 4.38
N ILE A 263 -6.67 -15.72 3.61
CA ILE A 263 -6.59 -15.85 2.15
C ILE A 263 -6.59 -14.46 1.50
N HIS A 264 -7.58 -13.63 1.80
CA HIS A 264 -7.78 -12.34 1.16
C HIS A 264 -6.56 -11.41 1.25
N ASP A 265 -6.01 -11.19 2.45
CA ASP A 265 -4.92 -10.23 2.66
C ASP A 265 -3.59 -10.75 2.04
N ASN A 266 -3.44 -12.07 1.92
CA ASN A 266 -2.25 -12.71 1.37
C ASN A 266 -2.30 -12.95 -0.15
N THR A 267 -3.45 -12.76 -0.78
CA THR A 267 -3.63 -12.84 -2.23
C THR A 267 -3.56 -11.42 -2.80
N PRO A 268 -2.48 -10.99 -3.48
CA PRO A 268 -2.41 -9.66 -4.06
C PRO A 268 -3.50 -9.45 -5.12
N HIS A 269 -4.39 -8.47 -4.92
CA HIS A 269 -5.45 -8.19 -5.88
C HIS A 269 -5.83 -6.69 -5.93
N SER A 270 -6.46 -6.29 -7.03
CA SER A 270 -7.27 -5.08 -7.12
C SER A 270 -8.74 -5.43 -6.85
N GLY A 271 -9.54 -4.45 -6.41
CA GLY A 271 -10.99 -4.63 -6.16
C GLY A 271 -11.76 -3.32 -6.26
N GLY A 272 -12.95 -3.27 -5.67
CA GLY A 272 -13.95 -2.20 -5.85
C GLY A 272 -13.47 -0.79 -5.53
N ILE A 273 -12.60 -0.58 -4.54
CA ILE A 273 -12.02 0.76 -4.29
C ILE A 273 -11.12 1.20 -5.45
N SER A 274 -10.35 0.29 -6.03
CA SER A 274 -9.51 0.60 -7.20
C SER A 274 -10.38 0.96 -8.39
N ALA A 275 -11.45 0.21 -8.62
CA ALA A 275 -12.43 0.51 -9.67
C ALA A 275 -13.07 1.89 -9.44
N LYS A 276 -13.50 2.19 -8.21
CA LYS A 276 -14.16 3.46 -7.88
C LYS A 276 -13.26 4.67 -8.09
N LYS A 277 -11.98 4.57 -7.73
CA LYS A 277 -11.01 5.66 -7.93
C LYS A 277 -10.71 5.98 -9.38
N GLN A 278 -10.89 5.01 -10.28
CA GLN A 278 -10.68 5.21 -11.73
C GLN A 278 -11.88 5.86 -12.42
N GLN A 279 -13.03 5.98 -11.74
CA GLN A 279 -14.20 6.71 -12.25
C GLN A 279 -14.17 8.22 -11.95
N LEU A 280 -13.16 8.69 -11.24
CA LEU A 280 -12.95 10.09 -10.87
C LEU A 280 -12.04 10.79 -11.89
#